data_AF-A0A7W0QBZ3-F1
#
_entry.id   AF-A0A7W0QBZ3-F1
#
_cell.length_a   1.000
_cell.length_b   1.000
_cell.length_c   1.000
_cell.angle_alpha   90.00
_cell.angle_beta   90.00
_cell.angle_gamma   90.00
#
_symmetry.space_group_name_H-M   'P 1'
#
loop_
_entity.id
_entity.type
_entity.pdbx_description
1 polymer ?
#
loop_
_entity_poly.entity_id
_entity_poly.type
_entity_poly.pdbx_seq_one_letter_code
_entity_poly.pdbx_strand_id
1 'polypeptide(L)'
;MTDRVTDRMPYSVEVDFRTASSFLVAYSVNLSRGGLFIETDADIPTGAAVTLDLQIPSAGLVPINGVVAWRRGTDSPEGCAGLGIEFQDVAPQLGTVIDGLVSSFHGVHILVLSGDRQDRTTLARSIKSIISTAEVMQAADANVATSLMSSDVDLAVIDIDFDVEGGLATLRAAKQQNPPVPTVALTLNNKLREHARAAGADEIATNPPSFAELQVVLVRALSKPAAVRDSSTPH
;
A
#
# COMPACT_ATOMS: atom_id res chain seq x y z
N MET A 1 30.76 14.61 -30.88
CA MET A 1 29.64 14.90 -29.97
C MET A 1 28.69 13.73 -30.09
N THR A 2 28.73 12.83 -29.12
CA THR A 2 28.02 11.55 -29.16
C THR A 2 26.64 11.79 -28.54
N ASP A 3 25.62 11.96 -29.38
CA ASP A 3 24.22 11.88 -28.96
C ASP A 3 23.97 10.46 -28.45
N ARG A 4 23.86 10.31 -27.13
CA ARG A 4 23.21 9.13 -26.55
C ARG A 4 21.71 9.34 -26.71
N VAL A 5 21.18 8.87 -27.84
CA VAL A 5 19.76 8.56 -27.97
C VAL A 5 19.48 7.44 -26.97
N THR A 6 18.92 7.77 -25.81
CA THR A 6 18.35 6.78 -24.91
C THR A 6 17.14 6.19 -25.62
N ASP A 7 17.28 4.95 -26.09
CA ASP A 7 16.19 4.17 -26.65
C ASP A 7 15.15 4.03 -25.54
N ARG A 8 14.07 4.82 -25.60
CA ARG A 8 13.01 4.77 -24.60
C ARG A 8 12.38 3.40 -24.69
N MET A 9 12.39 2.64 -23.59
CA MET A 9 11.62 1.41 -23.54
C MET A 9 10.18 1.73 -23.93
N PRO A 10 9.53 0.89 -24.76
CA PRO A 10 8.21 1.19 -25.30
C PRO A 10 7.13 1.24 -24.21
N TYR A 11 7.44 0.70 -23.02
CA TYR A 11 6.55 0.72 -21.87
C TYR A 11 7.19 1.44 -20.69
N SER A 12 6.44 2.34 -20.07
CA SER A 12 6.79 2.95 -18.79
C SER A 12 5.59 2.94 -17.84
N VAL A 13 5.84 2.63 -16.58
CA VAL A 13 4.84 2.59 -15.51
C VAL A 13 5.32 3.49 -14.39
N GLU A 14 4.57 4.55 -14.11
CA GLU A 14 4.80 5.42 -12.96
C GLU A 14 4.11 4.83 -11.73
N VAL A 15 4.84 4.71 -10.62
CA VAL A 15 4.34 4.16 -9.35
C VAL A 15 4.57 5.19 -8.26
N ASP A 16 3.48 5.80 -7.78
CA ASP A 16 3.51 6.81 -6.73
C ASP A 16 3.39 6.13 -5.36
N PHE A 17 4.41 6.28 -4.49
CA PHE A 17 4.31 5.85 -3.09
C PHE A 17 3.81 6.98 -2.21
N ARG A 18 2.97 6.63 -1.24
CA ARG A 18 2.39 7.61 -0.31
C ARG A 18 3.41 8.14 0.71
N THR A 19 4.22 7.24 1.26
CA THR A 19 5.28 7.57 2.24
C THR A 19 6.54 6.73 1.97
N ALA A 20 7.68 7.20 2.49
CA ALA A 20 8.91 6.41 2.53
C ALA A 20 8.69 5.04 3.22
N SER A 21 7.90 5.02 4.29
CA SER A 21 7.54 3.81 5.03
C SER A 21 6.78 2.81 4.16
N SER A 22 5.79 3.26 3.38
CA SER A 22 5.04 2.40 2.45
C SER A 22 5.97 1.75 1.40
N PHE A 23 6.92 2.52 0.86
CA PHE A 23 7.93 1.99 -0.05
C PHE A 23 8.83 0.96 0.62
N LEU A 24 9.35 1.22 1.83
CA LEU A 24 10.21 0.27 2.55
C LEU A 24 9.48 -1.03 2.90
N VAL A 25 8.18 -0.98 3.22
CA VAL A 25 7.36 -2.17 3.43
C VAL A 25 7.17 -2.94 2.13
N ALA A 26 6.79 -2.25 1.04
CA ALA A 26 6.68 -2.86 -0.29
C ALA A 26 8.01 -3.49 -0.74
N TYR A 27 9.13 -2.82 -0.47
CA TYR A 27 10.48 -3.28 -0.72
C TYR A 27 10.81 -4.57 0.02
N SER A 28 10.54 -4.60 1.33
CA SER A 28 10.83 -5.77 2.16
C SER A 28 10.04 -7.01 1.72
N VAL A 29 8.78 -6.81 1.33
CA VAL A 29 7.82 -7.90 1.04
C VAL A 29 7.94 -8.41 -0.39
N ASN A 30 8.05 -7.50 -1.36
CA ASN A 30 7.98 -7.85 -2.78
C ASN A 30 9.37 -7.85 -3.46
N LEU A 31 10.25 -6.91 -3.11
CA LEU A 31 11.52 -6.71 -3.82
C LEU A 31 12.66 -7.67 -3.40
N SER A 32 12.52 -8.40 -2.29
CA SER A 32 13.54 -9.38 -1.82
C SER A 32 13.72 -10.61 -2.73
N ARG A 33 12.89 -10.77 -3.77
CA ARG A 33 12.98 -11.85 -4.78
C ARG A 33 13.19 -11.33 -6.21
N GLY A 34 13.66 -10.10 -6.37
CA GLY A 34 14.04 -9.55 -7.67
C GLY A 34 12.88 -9.03 -8.52
N GLY A 35 11.74 -8.68 -7.93
CA GLY A 35 10.61 -8.13 -8.68
C GLY A 35 9.59 -7.37 -7.84
N LEU A 36 8.56 -6.82 -8.48
CA LEU A 36 7.44 -6.11 -7.87
C LEU A 36 6.14 -6.51 -8.57
N PHE A 37 5.13 -6.86 -7.78
CA PHE A 37 3.75 -6.93 -8.29
C PHE A 37 3.09 -5.57 -8.14
N ILE A 38 2.50 -5.09 -9.23
CA ILE A 38 1.80 -3.81 -9.29
C ILE A 38 0.35 -4.08 -9.66
N GLU A 39 -0.58 -3.65 -8.81
CA GLU A 39 -2.00 -3.63 -9.15
C GLU A 39 -2.24 -2.52 -10.19
N THR A 40 -2.67 -2.90 -11.39
CA THR A 40 -2.90 -2.00 -12.51
C THR A 40 -3.74 -2.68 -13.58
N ASP A 41 -4.53 -1.89 -14.31
CA ASP A 41 -5.28 -2.33 -15.48
C ASP A 41 -4.47 -2.20 -16.78
N ALA A 42 -3.20 -1.79 -16.70
CA ALA A 42 -2.31 -1.66 -17.85
C ALA A 42 -2.09 -3.00 -18.56
N ASP A 43 -2.37 -3.06 -19.87
CA ASP A 43 -2.20 -4.27 -20.69
C ASP A 43 -0.81 -4.30 -21.35
N ILE A 44 0.21 -4.52 -20.52
CA ILE A 44 1.61 -4.66 -20.98
C ILE A 44 1.92 -6.15 -21.15
N PRO A 45 2.35 -6.64 -22.33
CA PRO A 45 2.50 -8.07 -22.57
C PRO A 45 3.63 -8.70 -21.74
N THR A 46 3.47 -9.96 -21.36
CA THR A 46 4.52 -10.76 -20.72
C THR A 46 5.77 -10.82 -21.61
N GLY A 47 6.94 -10.63 -21.01
CA GLY A 47 8.23 -10.52 -21.71
C GLY A 47 8.57 -9.10 -22.19
N ALA A 48 7.65 -8.14 -22.10
CA ALA A 48 7.94 -6.76 -22.44
C ALA A 48 8.92 -6.13 -21.45
N ALA A 49 9.90 -5.42 -21.99
CA ALA A 49 10.78 -4.57 -21.21
C ALA A 49 10.03 -3.28 -20.82
N VAL A 50 10.11 -2.93 -19.54
CA VAL A 50 9.38 -1.82 -18.94
C VAL A 50 10.31 -1.02 -18.04
N THR A 51 10.18 0.30 -18.10
CA THR A 51 10.77 1.21 -17.10
C THR A 51 9.74 1.47 -16.01
N LEU A 52 10.08 1.20 -14.75
CA LEU A 52 9.28 1.58 -13.59
C LEU A 52 9.83 2.88 -13.03
N ASP A 53 9.01 3.91 -13.07
CA ASP A 53 9.30 5.22 -12.52
C ASP A 53 8.73 5.28 -11.09
N LEU A 54 9.53 4.90 -10.10
CA LEU A 54 9.10 4.89 -8.70
C LEU A 54 9.21 6.30 -8.11
N GLN A 55 8.08 6.95 -7.84
CA GLN A 55 8.05 8.23 -7.13
C GLN A 55 7.98 7.97 -5.63
N ILE A 56 9.09 8.23 -4.94
CA ILE A 56 9.20 8.01 -3.50
C ILE A 56 9.29 9.36 -2.78
N PRO A 57 8.40 9.63 -1.80
CA PRO A 57 8.50 10.84 -0.98
C PRO A 57 9.90 10.96 -0.35
N SER A 58 10.46 12.16 -0.39
CA SER A 58 11.82 12.50 0.08
C SER A 58 12.99 11.99 -0.79
N ALA A 59 12.82 10.95 -1.60
CA ALA A 59 13.88 10.44 -2.50
C ALA A 59 13.69 10.84 -3.97
N GLY A 60 12.48 11.23 -4.37
CA GLY A 60 12.15 11.63 -5.74
C GLY A 60 11.93 10.43 -6.67
N LEU A 61 12.09 10.68 -7.97
CA LEU A 61 11.90 9.67 -9.02
C LEU A 61 13.10 8.72 -9.10
N VAL A 62 12.84 7.42 -8.96
CA VAL A 62 13.82 6.35 -9.09
C VAL A 62 13.42 5.42 -10.24
N PRO A 63 14.07 5.52 -11.42
CA PRO A 63 13.79 4.65 -12.54
C PRO A 63 14.43 3.27 -12.34
N ILE A 64 13.66 2.21 -12.56
CA ILE A 64 14.10 0.81 -12.51
C ILE A 64 13.73 0.11 -13.81
N ASN A 65 14.68 -0.60 -14.43
CA ASN A 65 14.39 -1.41 -15.59
C ASN A 65 13.95 -2.82 -15.18
N GLY A 66 12.89 -3.31 -15.81
CA GLY A 66 12.37 -4.65 -15.57
C GLY A 66 11.73 -5.28 -16.79
N VAL A 67 11.26 -6.51 -16.62
CA VAL A 67 10.47 -7.25 -17.60
C VAL A 67 9.20 -7.76 -16.94
N VAL A 68 8.08 -7.67 -17.65
CA VAL A 68 6.82 -8.27 -17.20
C VAL A 68 6.96 -9.80 -17.20
N ALA A 69 7.14 -10.39 -16.01
CA ALA A 69 7.31 -11.83 -15.83
C ALA A 69 5.98 -12.58 -15.93
N TRP A 70 4.89 -11.98 -15.46
CA TRP A 70 3.54 -12.55 -15.51
C TRP A 70 2.47 -11.46 -15.35
N ARG A 71 1.22 -11.81 -15.67
CA ARG A 71 0.06 -10.92 -15.58
C ARG A 71 -1.07 -11.60 -14.83
N ARG A 72 -1.84 -10.81 -14.07
CA ARG A 72 -3.09 -11.23 -13.46
C ARG A 72 -4.23 -10.44 -14.11
N GLY A 73 -5.18 -11.17 -14.69
CA GLY A 73 -6.39 -10.56 -15.25
C GLY A 73 -7.42 -10.21 -14.18
N THR A 74 -8.37 -9.36 -14.55
CA THR A 74 -9.48 -8.89 -13.70
C THR A 74 -10.40 -10.02 -13.21
N ASP A 75 -10.44 -11.13 -13.93
CA ASP A 75 -11.29 -12.28 -13.61
C ASP A 75 -10.62 -13.28 -12.65
N SER A 76 -9.42 -12.96 -12.15
CA SER A 76 -8.68 -13.86 -11.26
C SER A 76 -9.30 -13.89 -9.85
N PRO A 77 -9.48 -15.09 -9.26
CA PRO A 77 -9.90 -15.21 -7.86
C PRO A 77 -8.81 -14.77 -6.87
N GLU A 78 -7.57 -14.53 -7.33
CA GLU A 78 -6.42 -14.19 -6.49
C GLU A 78 -6.29 -12.69 -6.16
N GLY A 79 -7.20 -11.83 -6.66
CA GLY A 79 -7.23 -10.40 -6.35
C GLY A 79 -7.27 -9.51 -7.59
N CYS A 80 -6.97 -8.22 -7.39
CA CYS A 80 -6.98 -7.20 -8.45
C CYS A 80 -6.07 -7.57 -9.63
N ALA A 81 -6.40 -7.07 -10.81
CA ALA A 81 -5.55 -7.17 -11.99
C ALA A 81 -4.20 -6.49 -11.74
N GLY A 82 -3.16 -6.98 -12.41
CA GLY A 82 -1.83 -6.41 -12.23
C GLY A 82 -0.72 -7.12 -12.98
N LEU A 83 0.47 -6.57 -12.83
CA LEU A 83 1.69 -6.99 -13.52
C LEU A 83 2.72 -7.44 -12.48
N GLY A 84 3.26 -8.65 -12.66
CA GLY A 84 4.46 -9.08 -11.96
C GLY A 84 5.68 -8.71 -12.77
N ILE A 85 6.49 -7.78 -12.28
CA ILE A 85 7.66 -7.26 -12.98
C ILE A 85 8.92 -7.76 -12.30
N GLU A 86 9.81 -8.42 -13.05
CA GLU A 86 11.13 -8.84 -12.61
C GLU A 86 12.16 -7.77 -12.97
N PHE A 87 13.03 -7.37 -12.04
CA PHE A 87 14.06 -6.36 -12.29
C PHE A 87 15.25 -6.97 -13.00
N GLN A 88 15.74 -6.28 -14.02
CA GLN A 88 16.92 -6.74 -14.77
C GLN A 88 18.23 -6.26 -14.17
N ASP A 89 18.21 -5.10 -13.50
CA ASP A 89 19.34 -4.56 -12.76
C ASP A 89 18.79 -3.90 -11.50
N VAL A 90 19.03 -4.49 -10.33
CA VAL A 90 18.79 -3.81 -9.05
C VAL A 90 19.89 -2.76 -8.94
N ALA A 91 19.63 -1.61 -9.54
CA ALA A 91 20.64 -0.63 -9.84
C ALA A 91 21.27 -0.11 -8.52
N PRO A 92 22.60 0.13 -8.46
CA PRO A 92 23.25 0.69 -7.28
C PRO A 92 22.57 1.95 -6.71
N GLN A 93 21.87 2.71 -7.57
CA GLN A 93 21.05 3.86 -7.19
C GLN A 93 19.94 3.50 -6.19
N LEU A 94 19.29 2.35 -6.35
CA LEU A 94 18.21 1.91 -5.45
C LEU A 94 18.74 1.63 -4.04
N GLY A 95 19.92 1.02 -3.95
CA GLY A 95 20.59 0.78 -2.67
C GLY A 95 20.86 2.08 -1.89
N THR A 96 21.40 3.10 -2.55
CA THR A 96 21.64 4.41 -1.92
C THR A 96 20.33 5.09 -1.49
N VAL A 97 19.27 4.96 -2.27
CA VAL A 97 17.94 5.48 -1.89
C VAL A 97 17.44 4.75 -0.65
N ILE A 98 17.51 3.41 -0.62
CA ILE A 98 17.08 2.61 0.54
C ILE A 98 17.88 2.99 1.78
N ASP A 99 19.20 3.09 1.69
CA ASP A 99 20.06 3.48 2.82
C ASP A 99 19.65 4.85 3.37
N GLY A 100 19.36 5.81 2.47
CA GLY A 100 18.85 7.12 2.84
C GLY A 100 17.51 7.04 3.57
N LEU A 101 16.53 6.32 3.00
CA LEU A 101 15.20 6.18 3.59
C LEU A 101 15.25 5.49 4.95
N VAL A 102 16.02 4.41 5.09
CA VAL A 102 16.23 3.68 6.35
C VAL A 102 16.84 4.60 7.42
N SER A 103 17.78 5.48 7.05
CA SER A 103 18.41 6.41 8.01
C SER A 103 17.43 7.44 8.59
N SER A 104 16.37 7.77 7.85
CA SER A 104 15.32 8.73 8.25
C SER A 104 14.02 8.06 8.72
N PHE A 105 14.01 6.73 8.82
CA PHE A 105 12.79 5.99 9.13
C PHE A 105 12.47 6.07 10.63
N HIS A 106 11.32 6.67 10.96
CA HIS A 106 10.87 6.85 12.34
C HIS A 106 9.74 5.91 12.76
N GLY A 107 9.30 5.03 11.85
CA GLY A 107 8.25 4.06 12.12
C GLY A 107 7.09 4.14 11.14
N VAL A 108 6.06 3.34 11.43
CA VAL A 108 4.82 3.32 10.65
C VAL A 108 3.68 3.82 11.52
N HIS A 109 3.05 4.91 11.14
CA HIS A 109 1.94 5.50 11.88
C HIS A 109 0.63 4.80 11.51
N ILE A 110 0.07 4.06 12.48
CA ILE A 110 -1.14 3.27 12.25
C ILE A 110 -2.27 3.79 13.14
N LEU A 111 -3.36 4.26 12.54
CA LEU A 111 -4.57 4.62 13.24
C LEU A 111 -5.43 3.37 13.48
N VAL A 112 -5.94 3.16 14.69
CA VAL A 112 -6.85 2.07 15.04
C VAL A 112 -8.13 2.67 15.60
N LEU A 113 -9.26 2.42 14.93
CA LEU A 113 -10.60 2.73 15.43
C LEU A 113 -11.25 1.44 15.94
N SER A 114 -11.56 1.39 17.24
CA SER A 114 -12.36 0.32 17.85
C SER A 114 -12.99 0.80 19.16
N GLY A 115 -14.27 0.52 19.35
CA GLY A 115 -15.05 1.00 20.50
C GLY A 115 -14.59 0.39 21.84
N ASP A 116 -14.37 -0.92 21.88
CA ASP A 116 -13.97 -1.60 23.12
C ASP A 116 -12.48 -1.33 23.46
N ARG A 117 -12.22 -0.98 24.72
CA ARG A 117 -10.86 -0.62 25.16
C ARG A 117 -9.92 -1.81 25.14
N GLN A 118 -10.40 -3.00 25.50
CA GLN A 118 -9.60 -4.21 25.57
C GLN A 118 -9.28 -4.74 24.17
N ASP A 119 -10.24 -4.71 23.26
CA ASP A 119 -10.06 -5.06 21.85
C ASP A 119 -9.07 -4.11 21.19
N ARG A 120 -9.26 -2.79 21.35
CA ARG A 120 -8.35 -1.77 20.81
C ARG A 120 -6.92 -1.93 21.34
N THR A 121 -6.75 -2.21 22.64
CA THR A 121 -5.43 -2.46 23.24
C THR A 121 -4.79 -3.75 22.71
N THR A 122 -5.60 -4.80 22.51
CA THR A 122 -5.13 -6.09 21.99
C THR A 122 -4.71 -5.99 20.54
N LEU A 123 -5.52 -5.33 19.70
CA LEU A 123 -5.21 -5.06 18.31
C LEU A 123 -3.94 -4.22 18.17
N ALA A 124 -3.79 -3.15 18.97
CA ALA A 124 -2.57 -2.34 19.00
C ALA A 124 -1.32 -3.16 19.37
N ARG A 125 -1.43 -4.08 20.33
CA ARG A 125 -0.33 -5.01 20.68
C ARG A 125 0.00 -5.96 19.53
N SER A 126 -1.00 -6.56 18.89
CA SER A 126 -0.80 -7.46 17.75
C SER A 126 -0.13 -6.74 16.58
N ILE A 127 -0.58 -5.51 16.24
CA ILE A 127 0.05 -4.67 15.22
C ILE A 127 1.52 -4.43 15.55
N LYS A 128 1.84 -4.02 16.80
CA LYS A 128 3.23 -3.80 17.24
C LYS A 128 4.07 -5.08 17.25
N SER A 129 3.47 -6.24 17.43
CA SER A 129 4.17 -7.52 17.34
C SER A 129 4.50 -7.90 15.89
N ILE A 130 3.70 -7.46 14.92
CA ILE A 130 3.92 -7.70 13.49
C ILE A 130 4.90 -6.66 12.92
N ILE A 131 4.70 -5.40 13.28
CA ILE A 131 5.49 -4.25 12.84
C ILE A 131 6.04 -3.58 14.11
N SER A 132 7.26 -3.97 14.50
CA SER A 132 7.88 -3.52 15.76
C SER A 132 8.06 -2.01 15.84
N THR A 133 8.15 -1.34 14.70
CA THR A 133 8.30 0.11 14.56
C THR A 133 6.97 0.85 14.39
N ALA A 134 5.83 0.16 14.59
CA ALA A 134 4.52 0.80 14.45
C ALA A 134 4.21 1.75 15.63
N GLU A 135 3.90 2.99 15.30
CA GLU A 135 3.31 3.96 16.20
C GLU A 135 1.79 3.91 16.08
N VAL A 136 1.15 3.21 17.02
CA VAL A 136 -0.30 2.98 16.98
C VAL A 136 -1.06 4.10 17.70
N MET A 137 -1.78 4.90 16.92
CA MET A 137 -2.75 5.88 17.37
C MET A 137 -4.10 5.20 17.58
N GLN A 138 -4.72 5.37 18.75
CA GLN A 138 -5.94 4.66 19.12
C GLN A 138 -7.12 5.63 19.25
N ALA A 139 -8.17 5.39 18.49
CA ALA A 139 -9.44 6.10 18.54
C ALA A 139 -10.54 5.20 19.11
N ALA A 140 -11.28 5.72 20.08
CA ALA A 140 -12.42 5.01 20.69
C ALA A 140 -13.74 5.25 19.95
N ASP A 141 -13.79 6.26 19.09
CA ASP A 141 -14.95 6.65 18.30
C ASP A 141 -14.52 7.33 16.99
N ALA A 142 -15.48 7.46 16.07
CA ALA A 142 -15.24 8.00 14.74
C ALA A 142 -14.83 9.48 14.73
N ASN A 143 -15.24 10.27 15.73
CA ASN A 143 -14.84 11.68 15.80
C ASN A 143 -13.35 11.80 16.13
N VAL A 144 -12.89 11.01 17.11
CA VAL A 144 -11.46 10.93 17.45
C VAL A 144 -10.67 10.39 16.27
N ALA A 145 -11.15 9.34 15.60
CA ALA A 145 -10.48 8.79 14.42
C ALA A 145 -10.34 9.82 13.30
N THR A 146 -11.40 10.57 13.01
CA THR A 146 -11.39 11.63 12.00
C THR A 146 -10.43 12.76 12.36
N SER A 147 -10.36 13.15 13.64
CA SER A 147 -9.41 14.17 14.10
C SER A 147 -7.95 13.72 14.02
N LEU A 148 -7.69 12.42 14.12
CA LEU A 148 -6.34 11.84 14.00
C LEU A 148 -5.97 11.48 12.56
N MET A 149 -6.94 11.44 11.63
CA MET A 149 -6.71 11.14 10.23
C MET A 149 -5.95 12.30 9.57
N SER A 150 -4.71 12.05 9.17
CA SER A 150 -3.84 13.06 8.56
C SER A 150 -2.95 12.46 7.47
N SER A 151 -2.20 13.33 6.79
CA SER A 151 -1.14 12.96 5.85
C SER A 151 0.04 12.22 6.48
N ASP A 152 0.08 12.07 7.80
CA ASP A 152 1.13 11.31 8.49
C ASP A 152 0.69 9.87 8.79
N VAL A 153 -0.61 9.56 8.69
CA VAL A 153 -1.13 8.19 8.89
C VAL A 153 -0.77 7.31 7.68
N ASP A 154 0.06 6.29 7.90
CA ASP A 154 0.44 5.32 6.87
C ASP A 154 -0.65 4.29 6.60
N LEU A 155 -1.47 3.97 7.60
CA LEU A 155 -2.56 2.99 7.50
C LEU A 155 -3.63 3.24 8.59
N ALA A 156 -4.90 3.01 8.26
CA ALA A 156 -5.96 2.95 9.26
C ALA A 156 -6.60 1.55 9.36
N VAL A 157 -6.70 1.00 10.57
CA VAL A 157 -7.45 -0.23 10.87
C VAL A 157 -8.75 0.15 11.56
N ILE A 158 -9.87 -0.20 10.95
CA ILE A 158 -11.19 0.35 11.31
C ILE A 158 -12.14 -0.81 11.62
N ASP A 159 -12.49 -0.94 12.89
CA ASP A 159 -13.61 -1.77 13.33
C ASP A 159 -14.92 -1.11 12.91
N ILE A 160 -15.70 -1.81 12.08
CA ILE A 160 -17.00 -1.32 11.59
C ILE A 160 -18.18 -1.99 12.28
N ASP A 161 -17.96 -2.98 13.15
CA ASP A 161 -19.04 -3.73 13.78
C ASP A 161 -19.68 -2.96 14.94
N PHE A 162 -18.91 -2.14 15.68
CA PHE A 162 -19.41 -1.40 16.84
C PHE A 162 -20.15 -0.11 16.47
N ASP A 163 -19.71 0.57 15.40
CA ASP A 163 -20.31 1.80 14.87
C ASP A 163 -20.23 1.76 13.35
N VAL A 164 -21.28 1.23 12.72
CA VAL A 164 -21.32 1.04 11.27
C VAL A 164 -21.23 2.36 10.52
N GLU A 165 -21.98 3.38 10.96
CA GLU A 165 -22.00 4.67 10.27
C GLU A 165 -20.67 5.40 10.44
N GLY A 166 -20.16 5.48 11.67
CA GLY A 166 -18.88 6.11 11.97
C GLY A 166 -17.69 5.38 11.34
N GLY A 167 -17.70 4.05 11.33
CA GLY A 167 -16.67 3.24 10.68
C GLY A 167 -16.63 3.45 9.17
N LEU A 168 -17.80 3.41 8.50
CA LEU A 168 -17.90 3.68 7.06
C LEU A 168 -17.56 5.15 6.72
N ALA A 169 -17.92 6.11 7.57
CA ALA A 169 -17.53 7.50 7.39
C ALA A 169 -16.00 7.68 7.52
N THR A 170 -15.37 6.98 8.48
CA THR A 170 -13.91 7.01 8.67
C THR A 170 -13.17 6.42 7.47
N LEU A 171 -13.67 5.33 6.87
CA LEU A 171 -13.13 4.77 5.62
C LEU A 171 -13.14 5.81 4.50
N ARG A 172 -14.28 6.48 4.29
CA ARG A 172 -14.40 7.53 3.25
C ARG A 172 -13.47 8.71 3.53
N ALA A 173 -13.35 9.13 4.79
CA ALA A 173 -12.45 10.21 5.19
C ALA A 173 -10.97 9.88 4.93
N ALA A 174 -10.58 8.60 5.10
CA ALA A 174 -9.24 8.12 4.76
C ALA A 174 -8.97 8.25 3.25
N LYS A 175 -9.97 7.94 2.42
CA LYS A 175 -9.87 8.04 0.95
C LYS A 175 -9.87 9.48 0.43
N GLN A 176 -10.37 10.43 1.22
CA GLN A 176 -10.34 11.86 0.90
C GLN A 176 -9.01 12.53 1.23
N GLN A 177 -8.10 11.85 1.94
CA GLN A 177 -6.74 12.35 2.14
C GLN A 177 -6.00 12.45 0.81
N ASN A 178 -5.02 13.34 0.73
CA ASN A 178 -4.17 13.48 -0.45
C ASN A 178 -2.69 13.36 -0.06
N PRO A 179 -2.02 12.23 -0.36
CA PRO A 179 -2.57 11.03 -1.00
C PRO A 179 -3.55 10.23 -0.09
N PRO A 180 -4.44 9.39 -0.66
CA PRO A 180 -5.38 8.58 0.11
C PRO A 180 -4.68 7.66 1.11
N VAL A 181 -5.23 7.54 2.32
CA VAL A 181 -4.72 6.63 3.35
C VAL A 181 -5.27 5.22 3.11
N PRO A 182 -4.42 4.18 3.05
CA PRO A 182 -4.88 2.81 2.95
C PRO A 182 -5.55 2.35 4.25
N THR A 183 -6.47 1.40 4.14
CA THR A 183 -7.41 1.03 5.19
C THR A 183 -7.65 -0.47 5.24
N VAL A 184 -7.74 -1.00 6.46
CA VAL A 184 -8.20 -2.36 6.75
C VAL A 184 -9.51 -2.27 7.53
N ALA A 185 -10.60 -2.76 6.96
CA ALA A 185 -11.88 -2.85 7.68
C ALA A 185 -11.98 -4.19 8.44
N LEU A 186 -12.37 -4.16 9.71
CA LEU A 186 -12.58 -5.35 10.54
C LEU A 186 -14.07 -5.61 10.69
N THR A 187 -14.55 -6.77 10.23
CA THR A 187 -15.94 -7.19 10.42
C THR A 187 -16.15 -8.70 10.36
N LEU A 188 -17.11 -9.20 11.15
CA LEU A 188 -17.69 -10.54 10.99
C LEU A 188 -18.92 -10.59 10.06
N ASN A 189 -19.49 -9.44 9.72
CA ASN A 189 -20.75 -9.37 8.98
C ASN A 189 -20.52 -9.28 7.47
N ASN A 190 -20.94 -10.31 6.74
CA ASN A 190 -20.80 -10.38 5.28
C ASN A 190 -21.43 -9.20 4.53
N LYS A 191 -22.56 -8.65 5.00
CA LYS A 191 -23.17 -7.46 4.38
C LYS A 191 -22.30 -6.21 4.61
N LEU A 192 -21.70 -6.09 5.78
CA LEU A 192 -20.80 -4.97 6.07
C LEU A 192 -19.51 -5.04 5.28
N ARG A 193 -19.05 -6.24 4.88
CA ARG A 193 -17.91 -6.37 3.96
C ARG A 193 -18.18 -5.67 2.63
N GLU A 194 -19.37 -5.85 2.05
CA GLU A 194 -19.76 -5.18 0.80
C GLU A 194 -19.81 -3.66 0.99
N HIS A 195 -20.41 -3.19 2.09
CA HIS A 195 -20.43 -1.76 2.42
C HIS A 195 -19.03 -1.17 2.64
N ALA A 196 -18.13 -1.90 3.29
CA ALA A 196 -16.75 -1.49 3.49
C ALA A 196 -16.00 -1.34 2.16
N ARG A 197 -16.16 -2.31 1.24
CA ARG A 197 -15.60 -2.21 -0.12
C ARG A 197 -16.16 -0.99 -0.86
N ALA A 198 -17.48 -0.79 -0.81
CA ALA A 198 -18.13 0.36 -1.43
C ALA A 198 -17.70 1.70 -0.81
N ALA A 199 -17.29 1.71 0.46
CA ALA A 199 -16.72 2.88 1.14
C ALA A 199 -15.22 3.08 0.86
N GLY A 200 -14.58 2.17 0.10
CA GLY A 200 -13.19 2.27 -0.32
C GLY A 200 -12.19 1.52 0.57
N ALA A 201 -12.62 0.55 1.37
CA ALA A 201 -11.70 -0.29 2.13
C ALA A 201 -10.75 -1.06 1.21
N ASP A 202 -9.44 -0.96 1.47
CA ASP A 202 -8.42 -1.62 0.63
C ASP A 202 -8.27 -3.09 0.98
N GLU A 203 -8.38 -3.42 2.26
CA GLU A 203 -8.37 -4.78 2.78
C GLU A 203 -9.51 -4.97 3.80
N ILE A 204 -9.93 -6.22 3.97
CA ILE A 204 -10.99 -6.58 4.92
C ILE A 204 -10.54 -7.83 5.68
N ALA A 205 -10.63 -7.79 7.00
CA ALA A 205 -10.32 -8.92 7.87
C ALA A 205 -11.49 -9.26 8.80
N THR A 206 -11.44 -10.45 9.42
CA THR A 206 -12.36 -10.82 10.49
C THR A 206 -12.17 -9.93 11.74
N ASN A 207 -13.21 -9.83 12.58
CA ASN A 207 -13.16 -9.07 13.82
C ASN A 207 -13.47 -9.99 15.03
N PRO A 208 -12.52 -10.28 15.93
CA PRO A 208 -11.11 -9.90 15.87
C PRO A 208 -10.35 -10.76 14.82
N PRO A 209 -9.32 -10.20 14.16
CA PRO A 209 -8.53 -10.95 13.20
C PRO A 209 -7.55 -11.90 13.92
N SER A 210 -7.28 -13.05 13.29
CA SER A 210 -6.14 -13.89 13.72
C SER A 210 -4.81 -13.16 13.47
N PHE A 211 -3.74 -13.55 14.17
CA PHE A 211 -2.41 -12.95 13.96
C PHE A 211 -1.93 -13.08 12.50
N ALA A 212 -2.11 -14.26 11.90
CA ALA A 212 -1.70 -14.51 10.51
C ALA A 212 -2.52 -13.70 9.51
N GLU A 213 -3.84 -13.60 9.71
CA GLU A 213 -4.71 -12.78 8.87
C GLU A 213 -4.34 -11.30 8.99
N LEU A 214 -4.18 -10.79 10.22
CA LEU A 214 -3.78 -9.42 10.48
C LEU A 214 -2.44 -9.09 9.82
N GLN A 215 -1.44 -9.97 9.94
CA GLN A 215 -0.15 -9.80 9.28
C GLN A 215 -0.29 -9.65 7.76
N VAL A 216 -1.10 -10.51 7.13
CA VAL A 216 -1.30 -10.48 5.68
C VAL A 216 -1.97 -9.18 5.24
N VAL A 217 -3.07 -8.76 5.90
CA VAL A 217 -3.82 -7.57 5.48
C VAL A 217 -3.05 -6.27 5.76
N LEU A 218 -2.30 -6.20 6.87
CA LEU A 218 -1.46 -5.02 7.17
C LEU A 218 -0.37 -4.86 6.11
N VAL A 219 0.33 -5.95 5.77
CA VAL A 219 1.40 -5.93 4.77
C VAL A 219 0.86 -5.57 3.39
N ARG A 220 -0.28 -6.15 2.98
CA ARG A 220 -0.91 -5.83 1.69
C ARG A 220 -1.34 -4.37 1.63
N ALA A 221 -2.02 -3.88 2.66
CA ALA A 221 -2.50 -2.50 2.67
C ALA A 221 -1.35 -1.48 2.70
N LEU A 222 -0.29 -1.73 3.47
CA LEU A 222 0.88 -0.85 3.54
C LEU A 222 1.77 -0.86 2.29
N SER A 223 1.75 -1.95 1.51
CA SER A 223 2.55 -2.07 0.29
C SER A 223 1.85 -1.54 -0.96
N LYS A 224 0.57 -1.14 -0.86
CA LYS A 224 -0.17 -0.56 -1.99
C LYS A 224 0.39 0.83 -2.33
N PRO A 225 0.78 1.07 -3.60
CA PRO A 225 1.12 2.41 -4.05
C PRO A 225 -0.11 3.32 -4.02
N ALA A 226 0.11 4.63 -3.88
CA ALA A 226 -0.91 5.66 -3.91
C ALA A 226 -1.54 5.80 -5.30
N ALA A 227 -0.74 5.61 -6.35
CA ALA A 227 -1.21 5.57 -7.73
C ALA A 227 -0.27 4.74 -8.61
N VAL A 228 -0.82 4.18 -9.66
CA VAL A 228 -0.07 3.54 -10.75
C VAL A 228 -0.59 4.10 -12.05
N ARG A 229 0.29 4.62 -12.90
CA ARG A 229 -0.07 5.19 -14.21
C ARG A 229 0.73 4.52 -15.31
N ASP A 230 0.04 4.13 -16.37
CA ASP A 230 0.69 3.75 -17.62
C ASP A 230 1.12 5.02 -18.35
N SER A 231 2.43 5.22 -18.52
CA SER A 231 3.01 6.33 -19.29
C SER A 231 3.52 5.87 -20.66
N SER A 232 3.15 4.65 -21.07
CA SER A 232 3.43 4.05 -22.38
C SER A 232 2.56 4.65 -23.49
N THR A 233 2.61 5.97 -23.72
CA THR A 233 2.16 6.57 -24.99
C THR A 233 2.80 7.94 -25.22
N PRO A 234 3.18 8.26 -26.48
CA PRO A 234 3.91 9.48 -26.82
C PRO A 234 2.96 10.69 -26.88
N HIS A 235 3.43 11.83 -26.38
CA HIS A 235 3.00 13.11 -26.94
C HIS A 235 3.60 13.31 -28.33
#